data_AF-A0A1L9B6G2-F1
#
_entry.id   AF-A0A1L9B6G2-F1
#
_cell.length_a   1.000
_cell.length_b   1.000
_cell.length_c   1.000
_cell.angle_alpha   90.00
_cell.angle_beta   90.00
_cell.angle_gamma   90.00
#
_symmetry.space_group_name_H-M   'P 1'
#
loop_
_entity.id
_entity.type
_entity.pdbx_description
1 polymer ?
#
loop_
_entity_poly.entity_id
_entity_poly.type
_entity_poly.pdbx_seq_one_letter_code
_entity_poly.pdbx_strand_id
1 'polypeptide(L)'
;MRRVCVLYEDQRGPTRGFGLHELVKACVRDALKDSPRREVDGALDDCRPMKGMPKLLKACRQDIDLIADDGRSVIAVFDNDEIRGDLKLPRNASDELVVQRIREGGKHSDRLFVVLLKQNMESVIQAVRQCDGSIDPKRLDSALKKSLLDRDAILNGLTVELKRPIRDCIQEKMPSFRALVELLCREISPRSKTRRRSGPSGRRSRPKTR
;
A
#
# COMPACT_ATOMS: atom_id res chain seq x y z
N MET A 1 13.49 5.24 9.25
CA MET A 1 12.41 5.34 8.23
C MET A 1 11.21 6.15 8.75
N ARG A 2 10.36 6.67 7.87
CA ARG A 2 9.08 7.29 8.26
C ARG A 2 8.03 6.21 8.50
N ARG A 3 7.21 6.37 9.54
CA ARG A 3 6.06 5.50 9.77
C ARG A 3 4.94 5.83 8.78
N VAL A 4 4.15 4.83 8.44
CA VAL A 4 2.91 4.99 7.69
C VAL A 4 1.82 4.13 8.32
N CYS A 5 0.55 4.47 8.09
CA CYS A 5 -0.58 3.59 8.40
C CYS A 5 -1.16 3.05 7.10
N VAL A 6 -1.36 1.74 7.01
CA VAL A 6 -1.98 1.09 5.85
C VAL A 6 -3.38 0.61 6.19
N LEU A 7 -4.39 1.18 5.53
CA LEU A 7 -5.78 0.76 5.65
C LEU A 7 -6.10 -0.21 4.51
N TYR A 8 -6.67 -1.35 4.85
CA TYR A 8 -7.12 -2.35 3.88
C TYR A 8 -8.62 -2.50 3.95
N GLU A 9 -9.28 -2.64 2.81
CA GLU A 9 -10.69 -3.00 2.74
C GLU A 9 -10.95 -4.37 3.42
N ASP A 10 -10.10 -5.35 3.11
CA ASP A 10 -10.29 -6.77 3.47
C ASP A 10 -10.28 -7.05 4.98
N GLN A 11 -10.74 -8.25 5.33
CA GLN A 11 -10.80 -8.78 6.68
C GLN A 11 -9.62 -9.69 6.99
N ARG A 12 -9.10 -9.59 8.22
CA ARG A 12 -8.14 -10.56 8.74
C ARG A 12 -8.83 -11.87 9.10
N GLY A 13 -8.17 -12.99 8.83
CA GLY A 13 -8.55 -14.28 9.41
C GLY A 13 -8.34 -14.34 10.93
N PRO A 14 -8.67 -15.49 11.55
CA PRO A 14 -8.55 -15.70 13.00
C PRO A 14 -7.10 -15.80 13.49
N THR A 15 -6.11 -15.86 12.61
CA THR A 15 -4.69 -16.04 12.92
C THR A 15 -4.03 -14.73 13.41
N ARG A 16 -2.85 -14.87 14.03
CA ARG A 16 -1.99 -13.72 14.40
C ARG A 16 -1.27 -13.23 13.14
N GLY A 17 -1.83 -12.21 12.50
CA GLY A 17 -1.23 -11.54 11.34
C GLY A 17 -2.22 -11.36 10.21
N PHE A 18 -1.99 -10.38 9.34
CA PHE A 18 -2.79 -10.15 8.14
C PHE A 18 -1.91 -10.49 6.93
N GLY A 19 -2.19 -11.64 6.29
CA GLY A 19 -1.25 -12.26 5.34
C GLY A 19 -0.91 -11.36 4.16
N LEU A 20 -1.88 -10.57 3.67
CA LEU A 20 -1.63 -9.58 2.62
C LEU A 20 -0.61 -8.54 3.06
N HIS A 21 -0.74 -8.02 4.28
CA HIS A 21 0.18 -7.01 4.78
C HIS A 21 1.58 -7.58 5.04
N GLU A 22 1.67 -8.83 5.52
CA GLU A 22 2.97 -9.49 5.67
C GLU A 22 3.65 -9.77 4.32
N LEU A 23 2.89 -10.14 3.28
CA LEU A 23 3.41 -10.22 1.91
C LEU A 23 3.92 -8.86 1.43
N VAL A 24 3.15 -7.79 1.64
CA VAL A 24 3.57 -6.42 1.28
C VAL A 24 4.87 -6.04 1.99
N LYS A 25 4.99 -6.29 3.31
CA LYS A 25 6.23 -6.05 4.06
C LYS A 25 7.40 -6.84 3.48
N ALA A 26 7.20 -8.10 3.11
CA ALA A 26 8.23 -8.91 2.47
C ALA A 26 8.70 -8.28 1.13
N CYS A 27 7.77 -7.86 0.27
CA CYS A 27 8.12 -7.19 -0.99
C CYS A 27 8.84 -5.84 -0.77
N VAL A 28 8.42 -5.04 0.22
CA VAL A 28 9.08 -3.76 0.54
C VAL A 28 10.51 -4.01 1.06
N ARG A 29 10.74 -5.03 1.88
CA ARG A 29 12.09 -5.43 2.31
C ARG A 29 12.96 -5.84 1.12
N ASP A 30 12.41 -6.58 0.15
CA ASP A 30 13.15 -6.99 -1.06
C ASP A 30 13.58 -5.82 -1.93
N ALA A 31 12.76 -4.76 -1.96
CA ALA A 31 13.01 -3.53 -2.70
C ALA A 31 14.01 -2.62 -1.98
N LEU A 32 13.98 -2.58 -0.65
CA LEU A 32 14.87 -1.76 0.19
C LEU A 32 16.03 -2.59 0.77
N LYS A 33 16.79 -3.28 -0.09
CA LYS A 33 17.84 -4.24 0.29
C LYS A 33 18.85 -3.71 1.32
N ASP A 34 19.17 -2.42 1.25
CA ASP A 34 20.19 -1.79 2.09
C ASP A 34 19.63 -1.31 3.45
N SER A 35 18.32 -1.44 3.66
CA SER A 35 17.66 -0.98 4.88
C SER A 35 17.53 -2.10 5.92
N PRO A 36 17.79 -1.82 7.21
CA PRO A 36 17.60 -2.82 8.25
C PRO A 36 16.15 -3.31 8.30
N ARG A 37 15.95 -4.63 8.31
CA ARG A 37 14.63 -5.28 8.31
C ARG A 37 13.70 -4.75 9.41
N ARG A 38 14.26 -4.55 10.61
CA ARG A 38 13.54 -4.00 11.78
C ARG A 38 13.01 -2.57 11.54
N GLU A 39 13.72 -1.76 10.76
CA GLU A 39 13.27 -0.41 10.44
C GLU A 39 12.11 -0.42 9.43
N VAL A 40 12.19 -1.28 8.41
CA VAL A 40 11.10 -1.47 7.44
C VAL A 40 9.84 -1.96 8.18
N ASP A 41 10.01 -2.93 9.08
CA ASP A 41 8.91 -3.48 9.86
C ASP A 41 8.30 -2.45 10.78
N GLY A 42 9.12 -1.71 11.53
CA GLY A 42 8.64 -0.65 12.40
C GLY A 42 8.01 0.54 11.66
N ALA A 43 8.34 0.74 10.38
CA ALA A 43 7.73 1.75 9.54
C ALA A 43 6.33 1.33 9.03
N LEU A 44 6.11 0.02 8.86
CA LEU A 44 4.89 -0.56 8.31
C LEU A 44 3.98 -1.22 9.36
N ASP A 45 4.36 -1.21 10.64
CA ASP A 45 3.68 -1.96 11.71
C ASP A 45 2.19 -1.61 11.88
N ASP A 46 1.78 -0.37 11.60
CA ASP A 46 0.38 0.03 11.69
C ASP A 46 -0.38 -0.32 10.40
N CYS A 47 -1.06 -1.47 10.45
CA CYS A 47 -2.04 -1.86 9.45
C CYS A 47 -3.43 -2.06 10.07
N ARG A 48 -4.48 -1.67 9.34
CA ARG A 48 -5.86 -1.75 9.80
C ARG A 48 -6.76 -2.39 8.75
N PRO A 49 -7.21 -3.64 8.94
CA PRO A 49 -8.29 -4.22 8.14
C PRO A 49 -9.62 -3.56 8.53
N MET A 50 -10.22 -2.85 7.58
CA MET A 50 -11.39 -1.99 7.82
C MET A 50 -12.71 -2.75 7.73
N LYS A 51 -12.69 -4.02 7.32
CA LYS A 51 -13.87 -4.89 7.20
C LYS A 51 -14.95 -4.28 6.31
N GLY A 52 -14.57 -3.96 5.09
CA GLY A 52 -15.48 -3.48 4.06
C GLY A 52 -15.32 -2.01 3.70
N MET A 53 -15.81 -1.69 2.50
CA MET A 53 -15.69 -0.39 1.88
C MET A 53 -16.28 0.80 2.67
N PRO A 54 -17.47 0.69 3.29
CA PRO A 54 -18.06 1.83 3.98
C PRO A 54 -17.20 2.35 5.13
N LYS A 55 -16.55 1.44 5.87
CA LYS A 55 -15.64 1.78 6.97
C LYS A 55 -14.33 2.38 6.46
N LEU A 56 -13.79 1.84 5.37
CA LEU A 56 -12.60 2.38 4.74
C LEU A 56 -12.85 3.81 4.21
N LEU A 57 -13.97 4.03 3.52
CA LEU A 57 -14.38 5.36 3.05
C LEU A 57 -14.58 6.35 4.19
N LYS A 58 -15.26 5.92 5.27
CA LYS A 58 -15.43 6.75 6.46
C LYS A 58 -14.08 7.15 7.04
N ALA A 59 -13.17 6.18 7.22
CA ALA A 59 -11.84 6.45 7.74
C ALA A 59 -11.07 7.44 6.88
N CYS A 60 -11.13 7.29 5.56
CA CYS A 60 -10.49 8.19 4.60
C CYS A 60 -11.03 9.63 4.68
N ARG A 61 -12.33 9.81 4.94
CA ARG A 61 -12.98 11.12 4.91
C ARG A 61 -13.01 11.83 6.26
N GLN A 62 -13.10 11.07 7.35
CA GLN A 62 -13.44 11.60 8.68
C GLN A 62 -12.37 11.32 9.72
N ASP A 63 -11.69 10.17 9.65
CA ASP A 63 -10.91 9.66 10.79
C ASP A 63 -9.39 9.80 10.60
N ILE A 64 -8.92 10.40 9.50
CA ILE A 64 -7.47 10.54 9.21
C ILE A 64 -6.71 11.22 10.35
N ASP A 65 -7.27 12.26 10.97
CA ASP A 65 -6.63 12.94 12.11
C ASP A 65 -6.50 12.05 13.35
N LEU A 66 -7.42 11.10 13.53
CA LEU A 66 -7.39 10.15 14.64
C LEU A 66 -6.45 8.97 14.33
N ILE A 67 -6.34 8.59 13.06
CA ILE A 67 -5.49 7.48 12.61
C ILE A 67 -4.02 7.91 12.56
N ALA A 68 -3.75 9.14 12.13
CA ALA A 68 -2.43 9.70 11.91
C ALA A 68 -2.31 11.08 12.60
N ASP A 69 -2.56 11.09 13.91
CA ASP A 69 -2.43 12.26 14.79
C ASP A 69 -0.99 12.80 14.85
N ASP A 70 0.00 11.90 14.70
CA ASP A 70 1.42 12.19 14.57
C ASP A 70 1.84 12.76 13.19
N GLY A 71 0.86 12.98 12.29
CA GLY A 71 1.10 13.57 10.97
C GLY A 71 1.65 12.60 9.92
N ARG A 72 1.73 11.29 10.22
CA ARG A 72 2.19 10.29 9.25
C ARG A 72 1.26 10.15 8.04
N SER A 73 1.77 9.56 6.97
CA SER A 73 0.97 9.26 5.78
C SER A 73 0.05 8.06 6.01
N VAL A 74 -1.14 8.13 5.41
CA VAL A 74 -2.13 7.04 5.40
C VAL A 74 -2.26 6.53 3.97
N ILE A 75 -2.01 5.23 3.79
CA ILE A 75 -2.19 4.54 2.51
C ILE A 75 -3.46 3.71 2.62
N ALA A 76 -4.47 4.03 1.82
CA ALA A 76 -5.73 3.29 1.78
C ALA A 76 -5.79 2.42 0.52
N VAL A 77 -5.91 1.11 0.72
CA VAL A 77 -5.96 0.10 -0.34
C VAL A 77 -7.40 -0.34 -0.55
N PHE A 78 -7.94 0.01 -1.72
CA PHE A 78 -9.32 -0.25 -2.13
C PHE A 78 -9.36 -1.38 -3.15
N ASP A 79 -10.36 -2.27 -3.04
CA ASP A 79 -10.77 -3.08 -4.19
C ASP A 79 -11.39 -2.16 -5.24
N ASN A 80 -10.75 -2.07 -6.41
CA ASN A 80 -11.19 -1.20 -7.50
C ASN A 80 -12.59 -1.57 -8.03
N ASP A 81 -12.93 -2.85 -8.04
CA ASP A 81 -14.16 -3.32 -8.65
C ASP A 81 -15.35 -3.08 -7.72
N GLU A 82 -15.16 -3.31 -6.41
CA GLU A 82 -16.17 -3.07 -5.39
C GLU A 82 -16.41 -1.57 -5.14
N ILE A 83 -15.35 -0.76 -5.04
CA ILE A 83 -15.47 0.67 -4.71
C ILE A 83 -16.26 1.46 -5.75
N ARG A 84 -16.22 1.03 -7.02
CA ARG A 84 -17.00 1.66 -8.10
C ARG A 84 -18.50 1.53 -7.86
N GLY A 85 -18.95 0.38 -7.34
CA GLY A 85 -20.33 0.16 -6.95
C GLY A 85 -20.76 1.11 -5.83
N ASP A 86 -19.95 1.20 -4.77
CA ASP A 86 -20.25 2.05 -3.61
C ASP A 86 -20.24 3.56 -3.94
N LEU A 87 -19.35 3.97 -4.85
CA LEU A 87 -19.30 5.34 -5.34
C LEU A 87 -20.34 5.64 -6.42
N LYS A 88 -21.17 4.65 -6.79
CA LYS A 88 -22.17 4.74 -7.87
C LYS A 88 -21.56 5.21 -9.20
N LEU A 89 -20.35 4.75 -9.49
CA LEU A 89 -19.62 5.07 -10.70
C LEU A 89 -19.83 3.98 -11.76
N PRO A 90 -19.81 4.35 -13.06
CA PRO A 90 -19.76 3.37 -14.14
C PRO A 90 -18.55 2.44 -14.01
N ARG A 91 -18.71 1.17 -14.42
CA ARG A 91 -17.61 0.18 -14.41
C ARG A 91 -16.39 0.65 -15.21
N ASN A 92 -16.60 1.43 -16.26
CA ASN A 92 -15.57 2.00 -17.13
C ASN A 92 -15.07 3.39 -16.69
N ALA A 93 -15.45 3.90 -15.51
CA ALA A 93 -14.91 5.16 -15.00
C ALA A 93 -13.37 5.11 -14.95
N SER A 94 -12.70 6.25 -15.09
CA SER A 94 -11.24 6.26 -14.97
C SER A 94 -10.81 6.07 -13.51
N ASP A 95 -9.62 5.51 -13.29
CA ASP A 95 -9.08 5.33 -11.93
C ASP A 95 -8.89 6.69 -11.23
N GLU A 96 -8.55 7.73 -11.99
CA GLU A 96 -8.42 9.11 -11.49
C GLU A 96 -9.75 9.62 -10.94
N LEU A 97 -10.86 9.35 -11.64
CA LEU A 97 -12.19 9.74 -11.17
C LEU A 97 -12.57 8.98 -9.89
N VAL A 98 -12.26 7.68 -9.81
CA VAL A 98 -12.48 6.88 -8.60
C VAL A 98 -11.70 7.47 -7.41
N VAL A 99 -10.41 7.76 -7.60
CA VAL A 99 -9.56 8.36 -6.55
C VAL A 99 -10.09 9.74 -6.12
N GLN A 100 -10.51 10.58 -7.08
CA GLN A 100 -11.12 11.87 -6.79
C GLN A 100 -12.37 11.70 -5.92
N ARG A 101 -13.27 10.79 -6.29
CA ARG A 101 -14.50 10.50 -5.54
C ARG A 101 -14.25 9.93 -4.14
N ILE A 102 -13.19 9.14 -3.95
CA ILE A 102 -12.78 8.67 -2.61
C ILE A 102 -12.39 9.86 -1.73
N ARG A 103 -11.62 10.80 -2.29
CA ARG A 103 -11.12 11.99 -1.60
C ARG A 103 -12.18 13.07 -1.38
N GLU A 104 -13.26 13.09 -2.16
CA GLU A 104 -14.35 14.04 -1.99
C GLU A 104 -14.88 14.05 -0.55
N GLY A 105 -14.99 15.25 0.03
CA GLY A 105 -15.42 15.47 1.41
C GLY A 105 -14.36 15.20 2.48
N GLY A 106 -13.16 14.73 2.11
CA GLY A 106 -12.03 14.57 3.02
C GLY A 106 -11.24 15.87 3.21
N LYS A 107 -10.80 16.13 4.45
CA LYS A 107 -10.02 17.34 4.80
C LYS A 107 -8.49 17.20 4.60
N HIS A 108 -7.99 15.97 4.38
CA HIS A 108 -6.56 15.63 4.47
C HIS A 108 -6.04 14.92 3.21
N SER A 109 -6.24 15.54 2.06
CA SER A 109 -5.87 14.96 0.76
C SER A 109 -4.36 14.83 0.54
N ASP A 110 -3.55 15.57 1.29
CA ASP A 110 -2.09 15.59 1.22
C ASP A 110 -1.43 14.42 1.97
N ARG A 111 -2.06 13.92 3.03
CA ARG A 111 -1.60 12.77 3.83
C ARG A 111 -2.24 11.44 3.40
N LEU A 112 -3.35 11.49 2.67
CA LEU A 112 -4.05 10.31 2.18
C LEU A 112 -3.62 9.92 0.76
N PHE A 113 -2.99 8.74 0.66
CA PHE A 113 -2.67 8.10 -0.60
C PHE A 113 -3.66 6.96 -0.85
N VAL A 114 -4.29 6.96 -2.02
CA VAL A 114 -5.26 5.94 -2.41
C VAL A 114 -4.60 5.01 -3.41
N VAL A 115 -4.71 3.70 -3.17
CA VAL A 115 -4.30 2.66 -4.11
C VAL A 115 -5.51 1.83 -4.48
N LEU A 116 -5.77 1.72 -5.78
CA LEU A 116 -6.81 0.87 -6.32
C LEU A 116 -6.20 -0.48 -6.70
N LEU A 117 -6.45 -1.49 -5.87
CA LEU A 117 -6.04 -2.85 -6.15
C LEU A 117 -7.02 -3.45 -7.17
N LYS A 118 -6.61 -3.48 -8.44
CA LYS A 118 -7.36 -4.13 -9.50
C LYS A 118 -7.45 -5.62 -9.23
N GLN A 119 -8.67 -6.16 -9.23
CA GLN A 119 -8.98 -7.58 -9.09
C GLN A 119 -8.65 -8.21 -7.69
N ASN A 120 -8.60 -7.41 -6.62
CA ASN A 120 -8.58 -7.80 -5.20
C ASN A 120 -7.56 -8.90 -4.77
N MET A 121 -7.73 -9.40 -3.55
CA MET A 121 -7.09 -10.55 -2.91
C MET A 121 -7.16 -11.82 -3.73
N GLU A 122 -8.27 -12.06 -4.42
CA GLU A 122 -8.41 -13.23 -5.29
C GLU A 122 -7.37 -13.22 -6.39
N SER A 123 -7.04 -12.06 -6.96
CA SER A 123 -5.98 -11.98 -7.97
C SER A 123 -4.59 -12.10 -7.40
N VAL A 124 -4.36 -11.70 -6.15
CA VAL A 124 -3.10 -12.02 -5.46
C VAL A 124 -2.95 -13.53 -5.36
N ILE A 125 -4.00 -14.24 -4.94
CA ILE A 125 -3.97 -15.72 -4.88
C ILE A 125 -3.87 -16.35 -6.28
N GLN A 126 -4.51 -15.78 -7.31
CA GLN A 126 -4.35 -16.25 -8.70
C GLN A 126 -2.93 -16.02 -9.22
N ALA A 127 -2.31 -14.88 -8.92
CA ALA A 127 -0.91 -14.61 -9.28
C ALA A 127 0.01 -15.60 -8.57
N VAL A 128 -0.24 -15.90 -7.30
CA VAL A 128 0.47 -16.94 -6.54
C VAL A 128 0.34 -18.30 -7.22
N ARG A 129 -0.87 -18.71 -7.63
CA ARG A 129 -1.10 -19.96 -8.38
C ARG A 129 -0.25 -20.04 -9.65
N GLN A 130 -0.05 -18.92 -10.34
CA GLN A 130 0.74 -18.86 -11.57
C GLN A 130 2.25 -18.78 -11.32
N CYS A 131 2.67 -18.29 -10.15
CA CYS A 131 4.08 -18.09 -9.82
C CYS A 131 4.69 -19.23 -9.01
N ASP A 132 3.90 -19.95 -8.21
CA ASP A 132 4.38 -20.99 -7.30
C ASP A 132 3.64 -22.32 -7.52
N GLY A 133 4.23 -23.16 -8.37
CA GLY A 133 3.73 -24.51 -8.65
C GLY A 133 3.90 -25.51 -7.50
N SER A 134 4.54 -25.13 -6.39
CA SER A 134 4.74 -26.01 -5.23
C SER A 134 3.58 -26.00 -4.23
N ILE A 135 2.66 -25.04 -4.34
CA ILE A 135 1.51 -24.93 -3.44
C ILE A 135 0.45 -25.95 -3.82
N ASP A 136 -0.09 -26.65 -2.81
CA ASP A 136 -1.20 -27.60 -3.00
C ASP A 136 -2.38 -26.94 -3.75
N PRO A 137 -2.77 -27.44 -4.93
CA PRO A 137 -3.90 -26.93 -5.71
C PRO A 137 -5.20 -26.87 -4.92
N LYS A 138 -5.47 -27.84 -4.04
CA LYS A 138 -6.71 -27.85 -3.22
C LYS A 138 -6.75 -26.66 -2.27
N ARG A 139 -5.59 -26.30 -1.73
CA ARG A 139 -5.45 -25.14 -0.84
C ARG A 139 -5.64 -23.83 -1.59
N LEU A 140 -5.09 -23.71 -2.80
CA LEU A 140 -5.31 -22.56 -3.68
C LEU A 140 -6.79 -22.42 -4.04
N ASP A 141 -7.45 -23.51 -4.43
CA ASP A 141 -8.88 -23.49 -4.76
C ASP A 141 -9.74 -23.10 -3.54
N SER A 142 -9.37 -23.57 -2.34
CA SER A 142 -10.02 -23.17 -1.07
C SER A 142 -9.84 -21.67 -0.78
N ALA A 143 -8.61 -21.15 -0.94
CA ALA A 143 -8.32 -19.73 -0.77
C ALA A 143 -9.08 -18.85 -1.78
N LEU A 144 -9.20 -19.30 -3.02
CA LEU A 144 -10.01 -18.63 -4.06
C LEU A 144 -11.50 -18.64 -3.71
N LYS A 145 -12.00 -19.71 -3.08
CA LYS A 145 -13.36 -19.79 -2.52
C LYS A 145 -13.55 -19.04 -1.19
N LYS A 146 -12.70 -18.04 -0.91
CA LYS A 146 -12.78 -17.14 0.26
C LYS A 146 -12.48 -17.78 1.62
N SER A 147 -11.74 -18.89 1.66
CA SER A 147 -11.15 -19.39 2.92
C SER A 147 -10.08 -18.40 3.42
N LEU A 148 -10.43 -17.57 4.41
CA LEU A 148 -9.52 -16.60 5.01
C LEU A 148 -8.28 -17.28 5.61
N LEU A 149 -8.46 -18.46 6.21
CA LEU A 149 -7.37 -19.23 6.81
C LEU A 149 -6.36 -19.68 5.75
N ASP A 150 -6.84 -20.20 4.61
CA ASP A 150 -5.95 -20.64 3.54
C ASP A 150 -5.26 -19.46 2.85
N ARG A 151 -5.98 -18.35 2.66
CA ARG A 151 -5.41 -17.09 2.15
C ARG A 151 -4.26 -16.63 3.02
N ASP A 152 -4.50 -16.45 4.32
CA ASP A 152 -3.48 -15.98 5.25
C ASP A 152 -2.29 -16.94 5.30
N ALA A 153 -2.53 -18.25 5.32
CA ALA A 153 -1.45 -19.21 5.40
C ALA A 153 -0.60 -19.28 4.11
N ILE A 154 -1.21 -19.16 2.93
CA ILE A 154 -0.49 -19.06 1.66
C ILE A 154 0.36 -17.79 1.64
N LEU A 155 -0.24 -16.62 1.94
CA LEU A 155 0.46 -15.34 1.88
C LEU A 155 1.59 -15.24 2.91
N ASN A 156 1.37 -15.75 4.13
CA ASN A 156 2.42 -15.84 5.14
C ASN A 156 3.56 -16.78 4.72
N GLY A 157 3.26 -17.89 4.03
CA GLY A 157 4.27 -18.81 3.49
C GLY A 157 5.20 -18.15 2.46
N LEU A 158 4.75 -17.10 1.79
CA LEU A 158 5.53 -16.35 0.81
C LEU A 158 6.49 -15.33 1.45
N THR A 159 6.45 -15.13 2.78
CA THR A 159 7.31 -14.16 3.48
C THR A 159 8.74 -14.66 3.68
N VAL A 160 8.98 -15.95 3.46
CA VAL A 160 10.29 -16.61 3.59
C VAL A 160 11.25 -16.08 2.51
N GLU A 161 12.52 -15.89 2.87
CA GLU A 161 13.52 -15.28 1.97
C GLU A 161 13.67 -16.02 0.64
N LEU A 162 13.69 -17.36 0.67
CA LEU A 162 13.76 -18.21 -0.52
C LEU A 162 12.61 -18.01 -1.51
N LYS A 163 11.48 -17.43 -1.07
CA LYS A 163 10.32 -17.16 -1.93
C LYS A 163 10.41 -15.81 -2.65
N ARG A 164 11.54 -15.10 -2.59
CA ARG A 164 11.74 -13.83 -3.32
C ARG A 164 11.42 -13.91 -4.83
N PRO A 165 11.89 -14.92 -5.60
CA PRO A 165 11.55 -14.99 -7.03
C PRO A 165 10.05 -15.09 -7.29
N ILE A 166 9.31 -15.73 -6.36
CA ILE A 166 7.84 -15.81 -6.42
C ILE A 166 7.22 -14.44 -6.18
N ARG A 167 7.71 -13.68 -5.19
CA ARG A 167 7.25 -12.31 -4.93
C ARG A 167 7.54 -11.36 -6.08
N ASP A 168 8.68 -11.52 -6.76
CA ASP A 168 9.02 -10.76 -7.97
C ASP A 168 8.02 -11.09 -9.11
N CYS A 169 7.75 -12.38 -9.37
CA CYS A 169 6.75 -12.82 -10.35
C CYS A 169 5.33 -12.30 -10.04
N ILE A 170 4.92 -12.28 -8.76
CA ILE A 170 3.62 -11.73 -8.36
C ILE A 170 3.52 -10.24 -8.72
N GLN A 171 4.57 -9.47 -8.43
CA GLN A 171 4.61 -8.04 -8.75
C GLN A 171 4.59 -7.77 -10.27
N GLU A 172 5.20 -8.64 -11.08
CA GLU A 172 5.11 -8.55 -12.54
C GLU A 172 3.69 -8.82 -13.06
N LYS A 173 3.02 -9.85 -12.51
CA LYS A 173 1.65 -10.21 -12.90
C LYS A 173 0.59 -9.25 -12.35
N MET A 174 0.90 -8.54 -11.27
CA MET A 174 -0.02 -7.59 -10.63
C MET A 174 0.58 -6.19 -10.52
N PRO A 175 0.49 -5.37 -11.59
CA PRO A 175 0.99 -4.01 -11.58
C PRO A 175 0.39 -3.13 -10.47
N SER A 176 -0.89 -3.33 -10.10
CA SER A 176 -1.54 -2.61 -9.00
C SER A 176 -0.92 -2.94 -7.63
N PHE A 177 -0.54 -4.20 -7.42
CA PHE A 177 0.17 -4.64 -6.23
C PHE A 177 1.61 -4.11 -6.19
N ARG A 178 2.31 -4.12 -7.34
CA ARG A 178 3.62 -3.48 -7.47
C ARG A 178 3.57 -1.98 -7.16
N ALA A 179 2.56 -1.26 -7.66
CA ALA A 179 2.37 0.15 -7.38
C ALA A 179 2.17 0.43 -5.88
N LEU A 180 1.49 -0.46 -5.15
CA LEU A 180 1.38 -0.40 -3.69
C LEU A 180 2.77 -0.52 -3.03
N VAL A 181 3.57 -1.50 -3.44
CA VAL A 181 4.93 -1.73 -2.89
C VAL A 181 5.82 -0.51 -3.16
N GLU A 182 5.82 0.01 -4.39
CA GLU A 182 6.62 1.18 -4.79
C GLU A 182 6.21 2.44 -4.02
N LEU A 183 4.90 2.67 -3.86
CA LEU A 183 4.37 3.77 -3.04
C LEU A 183 4.87 3.68 -1.59
N LEU A 184 4.77 2.49 -0.99
CA LEU A 184 5.23 2.29 0.39
C LEU A 184 6.73 2.51 0.52
N CYS A 185 7.53 2.01 -0.41
CA CYS A 185 8.98 2.27 -0.45
C CYS A 185 9.27 3.78 -0.46
N ARG A 186 8.55 4.55 -1.29
CA ARG A 186 8.70 6.01 -1.35
C ARG A 186 8.30 6.70 -0.05
N GLU A 187 7.19 6.30 0.55
CA GLU A 187 6.67 6.98 1.74
C GLU A 187 7.44 6.64 3.02
N ILE A 188 8.00 5.44 3.16
CA ILE A 188 8.81 5.09 4.34
C ILE A 188 10.27 5.54 4.20
N SER A 189 10.75 5.71 2.96
CA SER A 189 12.10 6.22 2.72
C SER A 189 12.26 7.66 3.21
N PRO A 190 13.41 8.02 3.79
CA PRO A 190 13.70 9.40 4.16
C PRO A 190 13.67 10.27 2.89
N ARG A 191 12.94 11.39 2.91
CA ARG A 191 13.04 12.37 1.82
C ARG A 191 14.48 12.85 1.78
N SER A 192 15.20 12.56 0.71
CA SER A 192 16.49 13.20 0.44
C SER A 192 16.27 14.70 0.56
N LYS A 193 16.99 15.36 1.48
CA LYS A 193 17.00 16.82 1.57
C LYS A 193 17.50 17.33 0.22
N THR A 194 16.60 17.63 -0.71
CA THR A 194 16.95 18.42 -1.88
C THR A 194 17.46 19.73 -1.31
N ARG A 195 18.79 19.92 -1.38
CA ARG A 195 19.47 21.15 -1.00
C ARG A 195 18.61 22.30 -1.52
N ARG A 196 17.99 23.07 -0.62
CA ARG A 196 17.62 24.45 -0.92
C ARG A 196 18.91 25.08 -1.43
N ARG A 197 19.04 25.23 -2.74
CA ARG A 197 20.05 26.12 -3.32
C ARG A 197 19.76 27.47 -2.70
N SER A 198 20.63 27.86 -1.78
CA SER A 198 20.77 29.20 -1.26
C SER A 198 20.60 30.18 -2.42
N GLY A 199 19.74 31.17 -2.20
CA GLY A 199 19.39 32.18 -3.18
C GLY A 199 20.60 32.95 -3.70
N PRO A 200 20.41 33.73 -4.78
CA PRO A 200 21.49 34.45 -5.45
C PRO A 200 22.13 35.43 -4.45
N SER A 201 23.44 35.29 -4.25
CA SER A 201 24.25 36.28 -3.57
C SER A 201 24.20 37.58 -4.37
N GLY A 202 23.30 38.49 -3.98
CA GLY A 202 23.28 39.85 -4.49
C GLY A 202 24.60 40.55 -4.17
N ARG A 203 25.51 40.60 -5.15
CA ARG A 203 26.63 41.54 -5.13
C ARG A 203 26.06 42.95 -5.22
N ARG A 204 26.00 43.64 -4.08
CA ARG A 204 25.85 45.10 -4.04
C ARG A 204 27.19 45.72 -4.44
N SER A 205 27.27 46.19 -5.68
CA SER A 205 28.30 47.12 -6.14
C SER A 205 28.10 48.46 -5.44
N ARG A 206 29.09 48.91 -4.65
CA ARG A 206 29.14 50.30 -4.15
C ARG A 206 29.58 51.24 -5.28
N PRO A 207 29.02 52.45 -5.41
CA PRO A 207 29.55 53.47 -6.32
C PRO A 207 30.85 54.03 -5.73
N LYS A 208 31.89 54.16 -6.57
CA LYS A 208 33.06 54.96 -6.25
C LYS A 208 32.71 56.43 -6.46
N THR A 209 32.83 57.21 -5.40
CA THR A 209 32.86 58.67 -5.45
C THR A 209 34.29 59.14 -5.19
N ARG A 210 34.70 60.12 -6.03
CA ARG A 210 35.97 60.85 -6.11
C ARG A 210 37.13 60.13 -6.79
#